data_AF-E7C5J5-F1
#
_entry.id   AF-E7C5J5-F1
#
_cell.length_a   1.000
_cell.length_b   1.000
_cell.length_c   1.000
_cell.angle_alpha   90.00
_cell.angle_beta   90.00
_cell.angle_gamma   90.00
#
_symmetry.space_group_name_H-M   'P 1'
#
loop_
_entity.id
_entity.type
_entity.pdbx_description
1 polymer ?
#
loop_
_entity_poly.entity_id
_entity_poly.type
_entity_poly.pdbx_seq_one_letter_code
_entity_poly.pdbx_strand_id
1 'polypeptide(L)'
;MKRLFVCNWRIMILALALLYGCREGHDHGSGRSNSHVHKPPHGGKLVELGDHAFNLELLLDDEAGTLGVYILGAHAEKHIRIEMESLKLSLSAGSDSQELKLKAVANELTNETVGDSSYFSGQSDWLKGKHDVIGMMHSVEIRGMSFKEVSFDLSGHHGHAH
;
A
#
# COMPACT_ATOMS: atom_id res chain seq x y z
N MET A 1 32.45 54.81 -3.13
CA MET A 1 31.29 55.62 -2.70
C MET A 1 30.52 54.82 -1.65
N LYS A 2 30.26 55.46 -0.50
CA LYS A 2 29.70 54.87 0.72
C LYS A 2 28.19 54.72 0.60
N ARG A 3 27.61 53.65 1.16
CA ARG A 3 26.42 53.71 2.04
C ARG A 3 26.17 52.34 2.69
N LEU A 4 26.58 52.28 3.95
CA LEU A 4 26.09 51.34 4.96
C LEU A 4 24.59 51.58 5.17
N PHE A 5 23.82 50.52 5.39
CA PHE A 5 22.63 50.56 6.23
C PHE A 5 22.71 49.43 7.23
N VAL A 6 23.11 49.79 8.45
CA VAL A 6 22.94 49.01 9.67
C VAL A 6 21.59 49.42 10.25
N CYS A 7 20.71 48.46 10.55
CA CYS A 7 19.61 48.69 11.48
C CYS A 7 19.55 47.51 12.45
N ASN A 8 20.22 47.70 13.57
CA ASN A 8 20.35 46.79 14.68
C ASN A 8 19.31 47.23 15.73
N TRP A 9 18.21 46.49 15.91
CA TRP A 9 17.32 46.67 17.06
C TRP A 9 17.45 45.44 17.96
N ARG A 10 18.30 45.57 18.97
CA ARG A 10 18.27 44.74 20.18
C ARG A 10 17.70 45.58 21.33
N ILE A 11 17.13 44.86 22.31
CA ILE A 11 16.83 45.17 23.72
C ILE A 11 15.36 44.73 23.98
N MET A 12 14.99 43.59 24.59
CA MET A 12 15.43 42.79 25.76
C MET A 12 14.56 43.06 27.02
N ILE A 13 14.29 41.99 27.79
CA ILE A 13 13.79 41.90 29.19
C ILE A 13 12.24 41.89 29.34
N LEU A 14 11.53 41.03 30.10
CA LEU A 14 11.72 40.51 31.47
C LEU A 14 10.99 39.17 31.72
N ALA A 15 11.53 38.39 32.65
CA ALA A 15 11.12 37.07 33.11
C ALA A 15 9.80 36.99 33.91
N LEU A 16 9.21 35.78 33.95
CA LEU A 16 8.47 35.30 35.12
C LEU A 16 8.56 33.77 35.22
N ALA A 17 9.38 33.29 36.16
CA ALA A 17 9.40 31.91 36.62
C ALA A 17 8.67 31.84 37.97
N LEU A 18 7.58 31.09 38.02
CA LEU A 18 6.98 30.59 39.27
C LEU A 18 6.59 29.12 39.05
N LEU A 19 7.28 28.25 39.79
CA LEU A 19 7.03 26.82 39.94
C LEU A 19 5.82 26.63 40.87
N TYR A 20 4.81 25.85 40.48
CA TYR A 20 3.93 25.09 41.37
C TYR A 20 3.14 24.05 40.55
N GLY A 21 3.12 22.79 41.00
CA GLY A 21 2.04 21.85 40.66
C GLY A 21 2.48 20.48 40.12
N CYS A 22 2.50 19.47 40.98
CA CYS A 22 2.66 18.06 40.64
C CYS A 22 1.49 17.51 39.81
N ARG A 23 1.85 16.73 38.78
CA ARG A 23 1.27 15.44 38.34
C ARG A 23 -0.24 15.24 38.48
N GLU A 24 -0.96 15.47 37.38
CA GLU A 24 -2.21 14.75 37.09
C GLU A 24 -1.95 13.86 35.87
N GLY A 25 -1.94 12.54 36.10
CA GLY A 25 -1.88 11.55 35.03
C GLY A 25 -3.17 11.63 34.24
N HIS A 26 -3.14 12.32 33.10
CA HIS A 26 -4.19 12.14 32.11
C HIS A 26 -3.97 10.77 31.48
N ASP A 27 -4.83 9.84 31.91
CA ASP A 27 -5.04 8.57 31.26
C ASP A 27 -5.03 8.77 29.74
N HIS A 28 -4.05 8.14 29.10
CA HIS A 28 -4.19 7.75 27.71
C HIS A 28 -5.34 6.75 27.69
N GLY A 29 -6.57 7.29 27.62
CA GLY A 29 -7.72 6.57 27.14
C GLY A 29 -7.29 6.02 25.80
N SER A 30 -6.95 4.73 25.82
CA SER A 30 -6.60 3.93 24.66
C SER A 30 -7.81 4.03 23.76
N GLY A 31 -7.75 4.98 22.83
CA GLY A 31 -8.60 4.98 21.66
C GLY A 31 -8.39 3.61 21.05
N ARG A 32 -9.35 2.73 21.30
CA ARG A 32 -9.47 1.46 20.61
C ARG A 32 -9.59 1.89 19.16
N SER A 33 -8.47 1.87 18.42
CA SER A 33 -8.54 1.84 16.97
C SER A 33 -9.35 0.60 16.68
N ASN A 34 -10.63 0.81 16.41
CA ASN A 34 -11.52 -0.24 16.01
C ASN A 34 -10.93 -0.72 14.69
N SER A 35 -10.19 -1.83 14.73
CA SER A 35 -9.56 -2.41 13.56
C SER A 35 -10.69 -2.86 12.64
N HIS A 36 -11.12 -1.94 11.78
CA HIS A 36 -12.15 -2.17 10.79
C HIS A 36 -11.50 -3.00 9.69
N VAL A 37 -11.65 -4.32 9.81
CA VAL A 37 -11.20 -5.23 8.77
C VAL A 37 -12.14 -5.06 7.58
N HIS A 38 -11.60 -4.53 6.47
CA HIS A 38 -12.33 -4.46 5.21
C HIS A 38 -12.43 -5.85 4.60
N LYS A 39 -13.58 -6.14 3.98
CA LYS A 39 -13.76 -7.40 3.25
C LYS A 39 -13.15 -7.25 1.85
N PRO A 40 -12.30 -8.18 1.40
CA PRO A 40 -11.82 -8.21 0.02
C PRO A 40 -13.01 -8.35 -0.96
N PRO A 41 -13.21 -7.43 -1.91
CA PRO A 41 -14.37 -7.46 -2.81
C PRO A 41 -14.34 -8.65 -3.79
N HIS A 42 -13.17 -9.19 -4.11
CA HIS A 42 -12.99 -10.31 -5.03
C HIS A 42 -12.51 -11.59 -4.32
N GLY A 43 -12.57 -11.63 -2.98
CA GLY A 43 -12.16 -12.79 -2.19
C GLY A 43 -10.65 -12.99 -2.05
N GLY A 44 -9.85 -12.02 -2.49
CA GLY A 44 -8.39 -12.06 -2.38
C GLY A 44 -7.86 -11.67 -0.99
N LYS A 45 -6.54 -11.45 -0.91
CA LYS A 45 -5.84 -11.01 0.31
C LYS A 45 -5.63 -9.50 0.25
N LEU A 46 -6.11 -8.76 1.25
CA LEU A 46 -5.86 -7.33 1.35
C LEU A 46 -4.49 -7.02 1.97
N VAL A 47 -3.82 -6.02 1.41
CA VAL A 47 -2.59 -5.41 1.92
C VAL A 47 -2.78 -3.90 1.95
N GLU A 48 -2.80 -3.32 3.14
CA GLU A 48 -2.99 -1.88 3.34
C GLU A 48 -1.71 -1.09 3.00
N LEU A 49 -1.88 0.08 2.37
CA LEU A 49 -0.79 0.98 2.01
C LEU A 49 -1.08 2.42 2.50
N GLY A 50 -0.02 3.10 2.93
CA GLY A 50 -0.04 4.54 3.19
C GLY A 50 -0.99 4.96 4.31
N ASP A 51 -0.89 4.32 5.48
CA ASP A 51 -1.74 4.60 6.65
C ASP A 51 -3.24 4.52 6.32
N HIS A 52 -3.65 3.36 5.81
CA HIS A 52 -5.03 3.05 5.42
C HIS A 52 -5.57 3.86 4.22
N ALA A 53 -4.70 4.51 3.43
CA ALA A 53 -5.13 5.29 2.27
C ALA A 53 -5.53 4.41 1.06
N PHE A 54 -4.87 3.27 0.89
CA PHE A 54 -5.12 2.34 -0.22
C PHE A 54 -5.02 0.89 0.23
N ASN A 55 -5.53 0.00 -0.61
CA ASN A 55 -5.40 -1.43 -0.44
C ASN A 55 -4.96 -2.06 -1.75
N LEU A 56 -4.10 -3.07 -1.67
CA LEU A 56 -3.92 -4.05 -2.73
C LEU A 56 -4.79 -5.25 -2.39
N GLU A 57 -5.54 -5.78 -3.35
CA GLU A 57 -6.16 -7.10 -3.21
C GLU A 57 -5.47 -8.09 -4.13
N LEU A 58 -4.80 -9.09 -3.55
CA LEU A 58 -4.08 -10.12 -4.28
C LEU A 58 -4.94 -11.37 -4.46
N LEU A 59 -5.01 -11.88 -5.69
CA LEU A 59 -5.78 -13.06 -6.06
C LEU A 59 -4.83 -14.12 -6.62
N LEU A 60 -4.58 -15.19 -5.87
CA LEU A 60 -3.86 -16.35 -6.34
C LEU A 60 -4.84 -17.41 -6.82
N ASP A 61 -4.74 -17.75 -8.11
CA ASP A 61 -5.33 -18.95 -8.70
C ASP A 61 -4.19 -19.92 -8.98
N ASP A 62 -4.02 -20.88 -8.08
CA ASP A 62 -3.00 -21.92 -8.09
C ASP A 62 -3.36 -23.10 -9.01
N GLU A 63 -4.56 -23.16 -9.56
CA GLU A 63 -4.92 -24.13 -10.60
C GLU A 63 -4.47 -23.62 -11.97
N ALA A 64 -4.81 -22.36 -12.28
CA ALA A 64 -4.42 -21.69 -13.52
C ALA A 64 -2.98 -21.17 -13.49
N GLY A 65 -2.38 -21.02 -12.31
CA GLY A 65 -1.06 -20.41 -12.12
C GLY A 65 -1.06 -18.91 -12.38
N THR A 66 -2.15 -18.23 -12.02
CA THR A 66 -2.28 -16.77 -12.22
C THR A 66 -2.24 -16.02 -10.90
N LEU A 67 -1.65 -14.82 -10.94
CA LEU A 67 -1.69 -13.87 -9.85
C LEU A 67 -2.30 -12.56 -10.36
N GLY A 68 -3.40 -12.15 -9.73
CA GLY A 68 -4.06 -10.88 -9.95
C GLY A 68 -3.81 -9.91 -8.79
N VAL A 69 -3.80 -8.62 -9.09
CA VAL A 69 -3.78 -7.55 -8.08
C VAL A 69 -4.75 -6.45 -8.49
N TYR A 70 -5.73 -6.16 -7.63
CA TYR A 70 -6.51 -4.93 -7.71
C TYR A 70 -5.89 -3.83 -6.85
N ILE A 71 -5.92 -2.60 -7.36
CA ILE A 71 -5.56 -1.39 -6.65
C ILE A 71 -6.85 -0.72 -6.16
N LEU A 72 -7.00 -0.59 -4.86
CA LEU A 72 -8.21 -0.16 -4.20
C LEU A 72 -7.96 1.05 -3.28
N GLY A 73 -9.02 1.82 -3.00
CA GLY A 73 -9.01 2.92 -2.05
C GLY A 73 -9.01 2.45 -0.59
N ALA A 74 -9.06 3.42 0.34
CA ALA A 74 -8.99 3.21 1.78
C ALA A 74 -9.92 2.11 2.34
N HIS A 75 -11.13 2.02 1.80
CA HIS A 75 -12.15 1.07 2.27
C HIS A 75 -12.25 -0.22 1.44
N ALA A 76 -11.30 -0.47 0.52
CA ALA A 76 -11.34 -1.60 -0.42
C ALA A 76 -12.61 -1.69 -1.31
N GLU A 77 -13.40 -0.62 -1.40
CA GLU A 77 -14.65 -0.59 -2.21
C GLU A 77 -14.47 0.07 -3.58
N LYS A 78 -13.46 0.95 -3.72
CA LYS A 78 -13.25 1.77 -4.91
C LYS A 78 -11.99 1.34 -5.62
N HIS A 79 -12.12 1.02 -6.90
CA HIS A 79 -11.01 0.78 -7.81
C HIS A 79 -10.25 2.08 -8.09
N ILE A 80 -8.93 2.04 -7.95
CA ILE A 80 -8.05 3.18 -8.19
C ILE A 80 -7.16 2.83 -9.38
N ARG A 81 -7.39 3.50 -10.50
CA ARG A 81 -6.50 3.35 -11.66
C ARG A 81 -5.18 4.01 -11.39
N ILE A 82 -4.12 3.41 -11.93
CA ILE A 82 -2.77 3.94 -11.87
C ILE A 82 -2.14 3.95 -13.26
N GLU A 83 -1.28 4.94 -13.48
CA GLU A 83 -0.58 5.14 -14.75
C GLU A 83 0.66 4.24 -14.86
N MET A 84 0.45 2.92 -14.84
CA MET A 84 1.52 1.93 -14.92
C MET A 84 1.15 0.82 -15.90
N GLU A 85 2.09 0.43 -16.76
CA GLU A 85 1.87 -0.69 -17.70
C GLU A 85 2.09 -2.07 -17.02
N SER A 86 2.88 -2.11 -15.94
CA SER A 86 3.18 -3.36 -15.24
C SER A 86 3.67 -3.14 -13.80
N LEU A 87 3.51 -4.18 -12.98
CA LEU A 87 4.06 -4.31 -11.64
C LEU A 87 5.08 -5.46 -11.61
N LYS A 88 6.18 -5.28 -10.89
CA LYS A 88 7.22 -6.31 -10.72
C LYS A 88 7.17 -6.88 -9.31
N LEU A 89 7.14 -8.20 -9.22
CA LEU A 89 7.06 -8.95 -7.98
C LEU A 89 8.18 -9.97 -7.92
N SER A 90 8.74 -10.16 -6.73
CA SER A 90 9.53 -11.36 -6.38
C SER A 90 8.67 -12.24 -5.49
N LEU A 91 8.53 -13.51 -5.87
CA LEU A 91 7.70 -14.51 -5.20
C LEU A 91 8.58 -15.64 -4.69
N SER A 92 8.17 -16.26 -3.60
CA SER A 92 8.84 -17.43 -3.01
C SER A 92 7.83 -18.41 -2.42
N ALA A 93 8.11 -19.70 -2.56
CA ALA A 93 7.36 -20.78 -1.91
C ALA A 93 8.37 -21.85 -1.47
N GLY A 94 8.57 -22.00 -0.16
CA GLY A 94 9.66 -22.78 0.40
C GLY A 94 11.05 -22.23 0.01
N SER A 95 11.90 -23.08 -0.58
CA SER A 95 13.24 -22.68 -1.07
C SER A 95 13.26 -22.12 -2.48
N ASP A 96 12.14 -22.21 -3.21
CA ASP A 96 12.05 -21.75 -4.59
C ASP A 96 11.66 -20.29 -4.63
N SER A 97 12.18 -19.55 -5.61
CA SER A 97 11.79 -18.17 -5.88
C SER A 97 11.65 -17.91 -7.38
N GLN A 98 10.79 -16.96 -7.71
CA GLN A 98 10.55 -16.54 -9.08
C GLN A 98 10.19 -15.05 -9.15
N GLU A 99 10.69 -14.35 -10.17
CA GLU A 99 10.16 -13.05 -10.54
C GLU A 99 8.91 -13.20 -11.42
N LEU A 100 7.90 -12.37 -11.13
CA LEU A 100 6.68 -12.28 -11.92
C LEU A 100 6.40 -10.81 -12.28
N LYS A 101 6.08 -10.58 -13.54
CA LYS A 101 5.60 -9.29 -14.02
C LYS A 101 4.10 -9.38 -14.25
N LEU A 102 3.33 -8.57 -13.52
CA LEU A 102 1.91 -8.40 -13.74
C LEU A 102 1.71 -7.26 -14.73
N LYS A 103 0.94 -7.47 -15.80
CA LYS A 103 0.62 -6.43 -16.79
C LYS A 103 -0.71 -5.78 -16.44
N ALA A 104 -0.84 -4.49 -16.71
CA ALA A 104 -2.12 -3.80 -16.65
C ALA A 104 -3.12 -4.50 -17.58
N VAL A 105 -4.33 -4.75 -17.08
CA VAL A 105 -5.41 -5.37 -17.84
C VAL A 105 -6.39 -4.28 -18.27
N ALA A 106 -6.61 -4.15 -19.58
CA ALA A 106 -7.64 -3.26 -20.11
C ALA A 106 -9.03 -3.84 -19.86
N ASN A 107 -10.01 -2.98 -19.65
CA ASN A 107 -11.40 -3.36 -19.46
C ASN A 107 -12.31 -2.34 -20.13
N GLU A 108 -12.98 -2.74 -21.21
CA GLU A 108 -13.83 -1.85 -22.01
C GLU A 108 -15.07 -1.38 -21.24
N LEU A 109 -15.60 -2.20 -20.32
CA LEU A 109 -16.80 -1.86 -19.55
C LEU A 109 -16.54 -0.72 -18.56
N THR A 110 -15.32 -0.67 -18.01
CA THR A 110 -14.86 0.39 -17.13
C THR A 110 -14.09 1.46 -17.90
N ASN A 111 -13.77 1.26 -19.17
CA ASN A 111 -12.97 2.17 -19.99
C ASN A 111 -11.52 2.32 -19.46
N GLU A 112 -10.95 1.23 -18.97
CA GLU A 112 -9.56 1.09 -18.54
C GLU A 112 -8.67 0.60 -19.68
N THR A 113 -7.43 1.07 -19.74
CA THR A 113 -6.45 0.71 -20.77
C THR A 113 -5.14 0.22 -20.17
N VAL A 114 -4.27 -0.39 -20.98
CA VAL A 114 -2.88 -0.64 -20.55
C VAL A 114 -2.23 0.71 -20.24
N GLY A 115 -1.69 0.87 -19.03
CA GLY A 115 -1.18 2.15 -18.56
C GLY A 115 -2.22 3.08 -17.93
N ASP A 116 -3.49 2.67 -17.80
CA ASP A 116 -4.52 3.32 -16.97
C ASP A 116 -5.51 2.24 -16.49
N SER A 117 -5.08 1.46 -15.51
CA SER A 117 -5.89 0.33 -14.99
C SER A 117 -5.74 0.20 -13.48
N SER A 118 -6.79 -0.30 -12.86
CA SER A 118 -6.84 -0.70 -11.46
C SER A 118 -6.57 -2.19 -11.27
N TYR A 119 -6.46 -2.98 -12.35
CA TYR A 119 -6.21 -4.42 -12.28
C TYR A 119 -4.97 -4.83 -13.07
N PHE A 120 -4.15 -5.65 -12.44
CA PHE A 120 -2.91 -6.17 -12.99
C PHE A 120 -2.89 -7.68 -12.86
N SER A 121 -2.47 -8.39 -13.91
CA SER A 121 -2.41 -9.86 -13.88
C SER A 121 -1.18 -10.40 -14.60
N GLY A 122 -0.71 -11.55 -14.12
CA GLY A 122 0.39 -12.30 -14.71
C GLY A 122 0.20 -13.79 -14.45
N GLN A 123 0.84 -14.61 -15.28
CA GLN A 123 0.75 -16.06 -15.21
C GLN A 123 2.15 -16.68 -15.18
N SER A 124 2.29 -17.76 -14.41
CA SER A 124 3.48 -18.62 -14.41
C SER A 124 3.08 -20.03 -14.01
N ASP A 125 3.60 -21.03 -14.73
CA ASP A 125 3.42 -22.43 -14.34
C ASP A 125 4.01 -22.75 -12.96
N TRP A 126 4.99 -21.97 -12.48
CA TRP A 126 5.57 -22.13 -11.14
C TRP A 126 4.57 -21.88 -10.01
N LEU A 127 3.53 -21.07 -10.26
CA LEU A 127 2.47 -20.81 -9.28
C LEU A 127 1.51 -22.00 -9.12
N LYS A 128 1.53 -22.96 -10.04
CA LYS A 128 0.57 -24.06 -10.01
C LYS A 128 0.79 -24.95 -8.80
N GLY A 129 -0.27 -25.17 -8.01
CA GLY A 129 -0.24 -25.95 -6.78
C GLY A 129 0.59 -25.34 -5.63
N LYS A 130 0.96 -24.06 -5.71
CA LYS A 130 1.64 -23.35 -4.61
C LYS A 130 0.61 -22.69 -3.72
N HIS A 131 0.50 -23.12 -2.46
CA HIS A 131 -0.48 -22.60 -1.49
C HIS A 131 0.15 -21.70 -0.42
N ASP A 132 1.48 -21.56 -0.42
CA ASP A 132 2.32 -20.91 0.58
C ASP A 132 3.20 -19.82 -0.06
N VAL A 133 2.61 -19.06 -0.98
CA VAL A 133 3.33 -18.01 -1.71
C VAL A 133 3.50 -16.76 -0.83
N ILE A 134 4.75 -16.42 -0.55
CA ILE A 134 5.16 -15.13 0.01
C ILE A 134 5.70 -14.28 -1.13
N GLY A 135 5.44 -12.98 -1.12
CA GLY A 135 5.97 -12.11 -2.16
C GLY A 135 6.28 -10.70 -1.71
N MET A 136 6.99 -10.00 -2.57
CA MET A 136 7.36 -8.61 -2.44
C MET A 136 7.12 -7.90 -3.77
N MET A 137 6.24 -6.90 -3.76
CA MET A 137 6.07 -5.98 -4.87
C MET A 137 7.16 -4.91 -4.80
N HIS A 138 7.92 -4.75 -5.88
CA HIS A 138 9.10 -3.88 -5.90
C HIS A 138 8.72 -2.41 -5.75
N SER A 139 7.73 -1.96 -6.51
CA SER A 139 7.15 -0.64 -6.36
C SER A 139 5.77 -0.55 -7.01
N VAL A 140 4.93 0.31 -6.44
CA VAL A 140 3.67 0.78 -7.01
C VAL A 140 3.53 2.27 -6.73
N GLU A 141 3.07 3.02 -7.72
CA GLU A 141 2.75 4.44 -7.56
C GLU A 141 1.23 4.63 -7.61
N ILE A 142 0.68 5.25 -6.56
CA ILE A 142 -0.75 5.49 -6.44
C ILE A 142 -0.95 6.96 -6.09
N ARG A 143 -1.57 7.73 -7.00
CA ARG A 143 -1.86 9.17 -6.81
C ARG A 143 -0.61 9.98 -6.42
N GLY A 144 0.53 9.73 -7.05
CA GLY A 144 1.80 10.42 -6.78
C GLY A 144 2.53 9.96 -5.52
N MET A 145 2.00 8.97 -4.79
CA MET A 145 2.69 8.32 -3.67
C MET A 145 3.36 7.03 -4.15
N SER A 146 4.66 6.90 -3.88
CA SER A 146 5.43 5.70 -4.21
C SER A 146 5.53 4.79 -2.99
N PHE A 147 5.07 3.55 -3.16
CA PHE A 147 5.27 2.47 -2.20
C PHE A 147 6.32 1.53 -2.80
N LYS A 148 7.28 1.09 -1.98
CA LYS A 148 8.39 0.22 -2.39
C LYS A 148 8.48 -0.97 -1.45
N GLU A 149 8.95 -2.09 -1.98
CA GLU A 149 9.20 -3.31 -1.21
C GLU A 149 8.00 -3.73 -0.35
N VAL A 150 6.81 -3.71 -0.96
CA VAL A 150 5.56 -4.07 -0.29
C VAL A 150 5.49 -5.59 -0.19
N SER A 151 5.71 -6.11 1.02
CA SER A 151 5.63 -7.53 1.32
C SER A 151 4.19 -7.99 1.55
N PHE A 152 3.91 -9.24 1.16
CA PHE A 152 2.61 -9.88 1.36
C PHE A 152 2.77 -11.40 1.53
N ASP A 153 1.75 -12.00 2.13
CA ASP A 153 1.69 -13.44 2.42
C ASP A 153 0.33 -13.99 1.97
N LEU A 154 0.36 -14.91 1.00
CA LEU A 154 -0.82 -15.57 0.41
C LEU A 154 -1.01 -16.98 0.97
N SER A 155 -0.28 -17.37 2.02
CA SER A 155 -0.45 -18.66 2.66
C SER A 155 -1.89 -18.86 3.14
N GLY A 156 -2.49 -19.99 2.74
CA GLY A 156 -3.86 -20.34 3.10
C GLY A 156 -4.96 -19.55 2.37
N HIS A 157 -4.60 -18.72 1.38
CA HIS A 157 -5.55 -17.92 0.60
C HIS A 157 -5.60 -18.43 -0.84
N HIS A 158 -6.47 -19.41 -1.10
CA HIS A 158 -6.75 -19.96 -2.43
C HIS A 158 -8.04 -19.32 -2.95
N GLY A 159 -7.92 -18.41 -3.92
CA GLY A 159 -9.06 -17.77 -4.56
C GLY A 159 -9.58 -18.63 -5.69
N HIS A 160 -10.76 -19.22 -5.55
CA HIS A 160 -11.46 -19.80 -6.70
C HIS A 160 -12.04 -18.66 -7.54
N ALA A 161 -11.49 -18.44 -8.74
CA ALA A 161 -12.14 -17.61 -9.74
C ALA A 161 -13.45 -18.30 -10.15
N HIS A 162 -14.60 -17.76 -9.71
CA HIS A 162 -15.93 -18.23 -10.09
C HIS A 162 -16.44 -17.56 -11.37
#